data_AF-A0A7C3QS21-F1
#
_entry.id   AF-A0A7C3QS21-F1
#
_cell.length_a   1.000
_cell.length_b   1.000
_cell.length_c   1.000
_cell.angle_alpha   90.00
_cell.angle_beta   90.00
_cell.angle_gamma   90.00
#
_symmetry.space_group_name_H-M   'P 1'
#
loop_
_entity.id
_entity.type
_entity.pdbx_description
1 polymer ?
#
loop_
_entity_poly.entity_id
_entity_poly.type
_entity_poly.pdbx_seq_one_letter_code
_entity_poly.pdbx_strand_id
1 'polypeptide(L)'
;RFRAIVELQRKKLRDTSVRAPFAGYVKERQVSLGQYVRVNTPLLSLVKTDPIRLRLEVPERMAPWIKNGQTVEVSVEAFSDRKFTGKIWRIAPTVDQTKRTFVVEALIANPKAELKPGSYARARVPTDKSERIMVVPTRAVNYVLGSNKAYVVSGDTVEAREVKLGDRIEQDVEVLEGLQEGEIVATTGLARLDTGAKVRVERGERKAE
;
A
#
# COMPACT_ATOMS: atom_id res chain seq x y z
N ARG A 1 44.82 -23.28 -33.01
CA ARG A 1 45.20 -21.86 -32.80
C ARG A 1 44.39 -20.89 -33.69
N PHE A 2 44.30 -21.10 -35.01
CA PHE A 2 43.58 -20.17 -35.91
C PHE A 2 42.07 -20.03 -35.64
N ARG A 3 41.36 -21.09 -35.22
CA ARG A 3 39.92 -21.02 -34.88
C ARG A 3 39.62 -19.98 -33.77
N ALA A 4 40.42 -19.94 -32.72
CA ALA A 4 40.26 -18.98 -31.62
C ALA A 4 40.45 -17.53 -32.07
N ILE A 5 41.39 -17.29 -33.00
CA ILE A 5 41.62 -15.95 -33.56
C ILE A 5 40.42 -15.53 -34.43
N VAL A 6 39.89 -16.44 -35.26
CA VAL A 6 38.70 -16.17 -36.08
C VAL A 6 37.49 -15.88 -35.20
N GLU A 7 37.28 -16.61 -34.11
CA GLU A 7 36.19 -16.36 -33.16
C GLU A 7 36.31 -15.01 -32.46
N LEU A 8 37.52 -14.63 -32.06
CA LEU A 8 37.79 -13.32 -31.44
C LEU A 8 37.48 -12.17 -32.41
N GLN A 9 37.91 -12.27 -33.68
CA GLN A 9 37.62 -11.24 -34.68
C GLN A 9 36.13 -11.16 -35.01
N ARG A 10 35.44 -12.30 -35.09
CA ARG A 10 33.97 -12.34 -35.23
C ARG A 10 33.26 -11.69 -34.05
N LYS A 11 33.77 -11.86 -32.83
CA LYS A 11 33.22 -11.20 -31.63
C LYS A 11 33.39 -9.67 -31.74
N LYS A 12 34.60 -9.19 -32.06
CA LYS A 12 34.85 -7.75 -32.27
C LYS A 12 33.95 -7.13 -33.33
N LEU A 13 33.69 -7.85 -34.43
CA LEU A 13 32.77 -7.39 -35.47
C LEU A 13 31.32 -7.33 -34.97
N ARG A 14 30.86 -8.27 -34.15
CA ARG A 14 29.51 -8.21 -33.55
C ARG A 14 29.38 -7.06 -32.56
N ASP A 15 30.42 -6.79 -31.78
CA ASP A 15 30.43 -5.73 -30.77
C ASP A 15 30.32 -4.31 -31.38
N THR A 16 30.52 -4.15 -32.70
CA THR A 16 30.27 -2.87 -33.39
C THR A 16 28.78 -2.55 -33.57
N SER A 17 27.90 -3.57 -33.48
CA SER A 17 26.45 -3.41 -33.58
C SER A 17 25.82 -3.64 -32.21
N VAL A 18 25.54 -2.53 -31.51
CA VAL A 18 24.90 -2.59 -30.20
C VAL A 18 23.39 -2.78 -30.37
N ARG A 19 22.87 -3.93 -29.94
CA ARG A 19 21.44 -4.26 -29.98
C ARG A 19 20.83 -4.17 -28.58
N ALA A 20 19.56 -3.77 -28.51
CA ALA A 20 18.82 -3.78 -27.26
C ALA A 20 18.67 -5.22 -26.74
N PRO A 21 19.02 -5.50 -25.47
CA PRO A 21 18.89 -6.84 -24.89
C PRO A 21 17.43 -7.23 -24.60
N PHE A 22 16.50 -6.26 -24.59
CA PHE A 22 15.07 -6.48 -24.37
C PHE A 22 14.24 -5.36 -25.02
N ALA A 23 12.94 -5.63 -25.23
CA ALA A 23 11.98 -4.61 -25.66
C ALA A 23 11.66 -3.63 -24.52
N GLY A 24 11.78 -2.33 -24.81
CA GLY A 24 11.54 -1.27 -23.83
C GLY A 24 11.68 0.11 -24.48
N TYR A 25 11.73 1.14 -23.64
CA TYR A 25 11.83 2.54 -24.05
C TYR A 25 13.23 3.08 -23.78
N VAL A 26 13.74 3.94 -24.67
CA VAL A 26 14.97 4.69 -24.41
C VAL A 26 14.64 5.82 -23.44
N LYS A 27 15.17 5.74 -22.22
CA LYS A 27 15.07 6.82 -21.22
C LYS A 27 15.99 7.97 -21.58
N GLU A 28 17.23 7.65 -21.96
CA GLU A 28 18.26 8.65 -22.21
C GLU A 28 19.27 8.11 -23.21
N ARG A 29 19.74 8.98 -24.11
CA ARG A 29 20.86 8.71 -25.02
C ARG A 29 22.04 9.58 -24.60
N GLN A 30 23.12 8.94 -24.18
CA GLN A 30 24.31 9.60 -23.62
C GLN A 30 25.39 9.86 -24.66
N VAL A 31 25.14 9.51 -25.92
CA VAL A 31 26.08 9.65 -27.03
C VAL A 31 25.44 10.31 -28.25
N SER A 32 26.26 11.00 -29.03
CA SER A 32 25.87 11.62 -30.30
C SER A 32 26.48 10.90 -31.50
N LEU A 33 25.85 11.08 -32.66
CA LEU A 33 26.41 10.58 -33.92
C LEU A 33 27.78 11.23 -34.17
N GLY A 34 28.76 10.42 -34.59
CA GLY A 34 30.15 10.86 -34.79
C GLY A 34 31.02 10.87 -33.53
N GLN A 35 30.46 10.63 -32.35
CA GLN A 35 31.23 10.56 -31.11
C GLN A 35 32.07 9.28 -31.05
N TYR A 36 33.36 9.43 -30.70
CA TYR A 36 34.24 8.30 -30.40
C TYR A 36 33.86 7.69 -29.03
N VAL A 37 33.53 6.39 -29.02
CA VAL A 37 33.13 5.66 -27.82
C VAL A 37 34.20 4.63 -27.46
N ARG A 38 34.49 4.51 -26.16
CA ARG A 38 35.42 3.50 -25.64
C ARG A 38 34.64 2.28 -25.17
N VAL A 39 35.34 1.17 -24.95
CA VAL A 39 34.75 -0.01 -24.29
C VAL A 39 34.22 0.42 -22.92
N ASN A 40 33.03 -0.08 -22.56
CA ASN A 40 32.29 0.27 -21.34
C ASN A 40 31.74 1.70 -21.28
N THR A 41 31.79 2.49 -22.36
CA THR A 41 31.08 3.78 -22.41
C THR A 41 29.56 3.54 -22.44
N PRO A 42 28.78 4.09 -21.50
CA PRO A 42 27.32 4.02 -21.55
C PRO A 42 26.78 4.75 -22.79
N LEU A 43 25.95 4.08 -23.58
CA LEU A 43 25.38 4.65 -24.81
C LEU A 43 23.92 5.09 -24.61
N LEU A 44 23.11 4.20 -24.05
CA LEU A 44 21.67 4.33 -23.93
C LEU A 44 21.22 3.74 -22.58
N SER A 45 20.28 4.41 -21.94
CA SER A 45 19.53 3.85 -20.82
C SER A 45 18.19 3.33 -21.31
N LEU A 46 17.92 2.04 -21.13
CA LEU A 46 16.67 1.39 -21.51
C LEU A 46 15.81 1.13 -20.27
N VAL A 47 14.51 1.39 -20.39
CA VAL A 47 13.53 1.14 -19.33
C VAL A 47 12.42 0.25 -19.87
N LYS A 48 12.18 -0.86 -19.19
CA LYS A 48 11.02 -1.72 -19.43
C LYS A 48 9.85 -1.20 -18.62
N THR A 49 8.75 -0.86 -19.28
CA THR A 49 7.54 -0.31 -18.64
C THR A 49 6.40 -1.31 -18.51
N ASP A 50 6.51 -2.48 -19.16
CA ASP A 50 5.53 -3.57 -19.10
C ASP A 50 6.21 -4.94 -18.94
N PRO A 51 5.87 -5.74 -17.91
CA PRO A 51 5.10 -5.34 -16.73
C PRO A 51 5.90 -4.35 -15.87
N ILE A 52 5.19 -3.50 -15.13
CA ILE A 52 5.81 -2.57 -14.17
C ILE A 52 5.86 -3.21 -12.78
N ARG A 53 6.93 -2.90 -12.03
CA ARG A 53 7.09 -3.33 -10.64
C ARG A 53 6.62 -2.23 -9.70
N LEU A 54 5.69 -2.57 -8.83
CA LEU A 54 5.30 -1.74 -7.70
C LEU A 54 6.03 -2.22 -6.46
N ARG A 55 6.77 -1.31 -5.82
CA ARG A 55 7.46 -1.55 -4.56
C ARG A 55 6.65 -0.95 -3.42
N LEU A 56 6.26 -1.78 -2.46
CA LEU A 56 5.46 -1.41 -1.29
C LEU A 56 6.29 -1.62 -0.03
N GLU A 57 6.25 -0.66 0.88
CA GLU A 57 6.75 -0.83 2.26
C GLU A 57 5.55 -1.20 3.14
N VAL A 58 5.58 -2.41 3.72
CA VAL A 58 4.47 -2.94 4.52
C VAL A 58 4.93 -3.10 5.98
N PRO A 59 4.16 -2.65 6.98
CA PRO A 59 4.49 -2.86 8.38
C PRO A 59 4.64 -4.33 8.74
N GLU A 60 5.64 -4.66 9.56
CA GLU A 60 5.93 -6.05 9.98
C GLU A 60 4.71 -6.76 10.61
N ARG A 61 3.86 -6.03 11.35
CA ARG A 61 2.62 -6.58 11.92
C ARG A 61 1.71 -7.23 10.88
N MET A 62 1.79 -6.82 9.62
CA MET A 62 0.99 -7.36 8.53
C MET A 62 1.60 -8.58 7.82
N ALA A 63 2.83 -8.98 8.18
CA ALA A 63 3.55 -10.08 7.55
C ALA A 63 2.75 -11.39 7.47
N PRO A 64 1.97 -11.83 8.48
CA PRO A 64 1.20 -13.08 8.41
C PRO A 64 0.14 -13.08 7.31
N TRP A 65 -0.36 -11.92 6.90
CA TRP A 65 -1.44 -11.78 5.93
C TRP A 65 -0.95 -11.52 4.51
N ILE A 66 0.33 -11.23 4.32
CA ILE A 66 0.91 -10.98 3.00
C ILE A 66 1.52 -12.27 2.45
N LYS A 67 1.02 -12.72 1.30
CA LYS A 67 1.44 -13.96 0.65
C LYS A 67 1.78 -13.73 -0.81
N ASN A 68 2.75 -14.47 -1.32
CA ASN A 68 3.05 -14.49 -2.76
C ASN A 68 1.81 -14.95 -3.54
N GLY A 69 1.58 -14.32 -4.69
CA GLY A 69 0.44 -14.59 -5.57
C GLY A 69 -0.83 -13.81 -5.23
N GLN A 70 -0.90 -13.12 -4.09
CA GLN A 70 -2.05 -12.29 -3.74
C GLN A 70 -2.26 -11.16 -4.76
N THR A 71 -3.52 -10.88 -5.03
CA THR A 71 -3.94 -9.75 -5.86
C THR A 71 -3.72 -8.44 -5.11
N VAL A 72 -3.20 -7.44 -5.82
CA VAL A 72 -3.05 -6.07 -5.32
C VAL A 72 -3.85 -5.14 -6.21
N GLU A 73 -4.71 -4.33 -5.61
CA GLU A 73 -5.36 -3.21 -6.29
C GLU A 73 -4.48 -1.97 -6.17
N VAL A 74 -4.29 -1.26 -7.26
CA VAL A 74 -3.37 -0.13 -7.35
C VAL A 74 -4.12 1.05 -7.95
N SER A 75 -4.12 2.16 -7.23
CA SER A 75 -4.66 3.44 -7.65
C SER A 75 -3.52 4.47 -7.72
N VAL A 76 -3.48 5.24 -8.79
CA VAL A 76 -2.51 6.33 -8.98
C VAL A 76 -3.27 7.64 -9.07
N GLU A 77 -2.71 8.70 -8.52
CA GLU A 77 -3.37 10.01 -8.47
C GLU A 77 -3.69 10.57 -9.86
N ALA A 78 -2.82 10.30 -10.84
CA ALA A 78 -3.04 10.68 -12.24
C ALA A 78 -4.25 10.00 -12.90
N PHE A 79 -4.77 8.92 -12.31
CA PHE A 79 -5.94 8.18 -12.80
C PHE A 79 -6.86 7.82 -11.64
N SER A 80 -7.50 8.83 -11.03
CA SER A 80 -8.42 8.66 -9.88
C SER A 80 -9.51 7.62 -10.11
N ASP A 81 -9.99 7.52 -11.35
CA ASP A 81 -11.18 6.72 -11.69
C ASP A 81 -10.81 5.30 -12.19
N ARG A 82 -9.51 4.98 -12.26
CA ARG A 82 -9.04 3.69 -12.76
C ARG A 82 -8.22 2.95 -11.71
N LYS A 83 -8.62 1.72 -11.45
CA LYS A 83 -7.84 0.76 -10.68
C LYS A 83 -7.04 -0.13 -11.62
N PHE A 84 -5.78 -0.33 -11.27
CA PHE A 84 -4.91 -1.31 -11.88
C PHE A 84 -4.81 -2.52 -10.95
N THR A 85 -4.67 -3.71 -11.52
CA THR A 85 -4.52 -4.93 -10.73
C THR A 85 -3.17 -5.57 -11.03
N GLY A 86 -2.54 -6.07 -9.97
CA GLY A 86 -1.28 -6.77 -10.04
C GLY A 86 -1.25 -7.97 -9.10
N LYS A 87 -0.13 -8.70 -9.13
CA LYS A 87 0.11 -9.82 -8.20
C LYS A 87 1.42 -9.64 -7.46
N ILE A 88 1.40 -9.94 -6.17
CA ILE A 88 2.63 -10.02 -5.36
C ILE A 88 3.48 -11.15 -5.93
N TRP A 89 4.70 -10.84 -6.35
CA TRP A 89 5.61 -11.82 -6.94
C TRP A 89 6.83 -12.07 -6.07
N ARG A 90 7.18 -11.11 -5.20
CA ARG A 90 8.33 -11.19 -4.31
C ARG A 90 8.04 -10.47 -3.01
N ILE A 91 8.36 -11.14 -1.91
CA ILE A 91 8.36 -10.57 -0.57
C ILE A 91 9.83 -10.59 -0.10
N ALA A 92 10.33 -9.48 0.41
CA ALA A 92 11.68 -9.41 0.93
C ALA A 92 11.79 -10.28 2.21
N PRO A 93 12.85 -11.10 2.34
CA PRO A 93 13.02 -11.99 3.50
C PRO A 93 13.50 -11.24 4.75
N THR A 94 13.75 -9.94 4.67
CA THR A 94 14.29 -9.11 5.74
C THR A 94 13.41 -7.90 6.00
N VAL A 95 13.31 -7.53 7.28
CA VAL A 95 12.64 -6.31 7.73
C VAL A 95 13.67 -5.20 7.88
N ASP A 96 13.30 -3.99 7.45
CA ASP A 96 14.04 -2.77 7.79
C ASP A 96 13.79 -2.43 9.26
N GLN A 97 14.82 -2.55 10.11
CA GLN A 97 14.69 -2.38 11.56
C GLN A 97 14.36 -0.93 11.96
N THR A 98 14.75 0.06 11.16
CA THR A 98 14.49 1.47 11.45
C THR A 98 13.03 1.81 11.21
N LYS A 99 12.46 1.31 10.11
CA LYS A 99 11.06 1.57 9.75
C LYS A 99 10.07 0.52 10.29
N ARG A 100 10.56 -0.65 10.72
CA ARG A 100 9.75 -1.84 11.05
C ARG A 100 8.83 -2.25 9.90
N THR A 101 9.35 -2.16 8.68
CA THR A 101 8.64 -2.52 7.45
C THR A 101 9.43 -3.52 6.64
N PHE A 102 8.75 -4.40 5.91
CA PHE A 102 9.35 -5.24 4.89
C PHE A 102 8.90 -4.78 3.50
N VAL A 103 9.74 -5.06 2.50
CA VAL A 103 9.47 -4.67 1.11
C VAL A 103 8.69 -5.78 0.41
N VAL A 104 7.61 -5.40 -0.25
CA VAL A 104 6.81 -6.28 -1.09
C VAL A 104 6.83 -5.73 -2.52
N GLU A 105 7.06 -6.61 -3.48
CA GLU A 105 7.02 -6.26 -4.89
C GLU A 105 5.85 -6.94 -5.59
N ALA A 106 5.05 -6.14 -6.28
CA ALA A 106 3.96 -6.61 -7.14
C ALA A 106 4.25 -6.32 -8.62
N LEU A 107 3.85 -7.24 -9.50
CA LEU A 107 3.87 -7.06 -10.94
C LEU A 107 2.50 -6.61 -11.43
N ILE A 108 2.47 -5.53 -12.19
CA ILE A 108 1.27 -4.94 -12.78
C ILE A 108 1.45 -4.93 -14.30
N ALA A 109 0.45 -5.44 -15.03
CA ALA A 109 0.43 -5.31 -16.47
C ALA A 109 0.21 -3.84 -16.87
N ASN A 110 1.04 -3.32 -17.77
CA ASN A 110 1.01 -1.94 -18.23
C ASN A 110 1.20 -1.88 -19.76
N PRO A 111 0.37 -2.60 -20.55
CA PRO A 111 0.56 -2.73 -21.99
C PRO A 111 0.46 -1.39 -22.75
N LYS A 112 -0.25 -0.42 -22.19
CA LYS A 112 -0.41 0.93 -22.74
C LYS A 112 0.66 1.92 -22.26
N ALA A 113 1.61 1.49 -21.42
CA ALA A 113 2.64 2.33 -20.80
C ALA A 113 2.08 3.60 -20.10
N GLU A 114 0.87 3.49 -19.53
CA GLU A 114 0.16 4.54 -18.79
C GLU A 114 0.80 4.78 -17.43
N LEU A 115 1.20 3.70 -16.75
CA LEU A 115 1.95 3.79 -15.49
C LEU A 115 3.41 4.12 -15.78
N LYS A 116 3.89 5.25 -15.26
CA LYS A 116 5.28 5.68 -15.41
C LYS A 116 6.12 5.22 -14.21
N PRO A 117 7.30 4.63 -14.44
CA PRO A 117 8.25 4.36 -13.36
C PRO A 117 8.62 5.65 -12.62
N GLY A 118 8.67 5.59 -11.29
CA GLY A 118 8.97 6.73 -10.41
C GLY A 118 7.73 7.47 -9.89
N SER A 119 6.53 7.20 -10.43
CA SER A 119 5.29 7.72 -9.86
C SER A 119 4.95 7.06 -8.52
N TYR A 120 4.29 7.82 -7.65
CA TYR A 120 3.68 7.27 -6.44
C TYR A 120 2.35 6.61 -6.76
N ALA A 121 2.06 5.51 -6.07
CA ALA A 121 0.81 4.78 -6.17
C ALA A 121 0.35 4.33 -4.78
N ARG A 122 -0.96 4.27 -4.60
CA ARG A 122 -1.58 3.66 -3.42
C ARG A 122 -2.00 2.24 -3.78
N ALA A 123 -1.62 1.29 -2.93
CA ALA A 123 -1.99 -0.10 -3.08
C ALA A 123 -2.94 -0.54 -1.97
N ARG A 124 -3.90 -1.40 -2.31
CA ARG A 124 -4.71 -2.16 -1.38
C ARG A 124 -4.44 -3.64 -1.62
N VAL A 125 -4.02 -4.33 -0.57
CA VAL A 125 -3.89 -5.79 -0.57
C VAL A 125 -5.04 -6.33 0.26
N PRO A 126 -6.02 -7.00 -0.36
CA PRO A 126 -7.08 -7.67 0.38
C PRO A 126 -6.46 -8.74 1.28
N THR A 127 -6.80 -8.71 2.56
CA THR A 127 -6.39 -9.73 3.54
C THR A 127 -7.61 -10.57 3.91
N ASP A 128 -7.41 -11.86 4.17
CA ASP A 128 -8.49 -12.80 4.50
C ASP A 128 -9.06 -12.60 5.92
N LYS A 129 -8.77 -11.47 6.58
CA LYS A 129 -9.27 -11.16 7.91
C LYS A 129 -10.76 -10.77 7.81
N SER A 130 -11.62 -11.77 7.64
CA SER A 130 -13.06 -11.67 7.91
C SER A 130 -13.30 -12.03 9.37
N GLU A 131 -12.66 -11.31 10.28
CA GLU A 131 -13.10 -11.31 11.66
C GLU A 131 -14.32 -10.37 11.71
N ARG A 132 -15.41 -10.81 12.36
CA ARG A 132 -16.49 -9.90 12.73
C ARG A 132 -15.90 -8.92 13.75
N ILE A 133 -15.42 -7.80 13.25
CA ILE A 133 -14.84 -6.74 14.05
C ILE A 133 -15.95 -5.80 14.48
N MET A 134 -16.01 -5.52 15.78
CA MET A 134 -16.90 -4.49 16.30
C MET A 134 -16.24 -3.15 16.05
N VAL A 135 -16.94 -2.26 15.34
CA VAL A 135 -16.44 -0.94 15.00
C VAL A 135 -17.37 0.13 15.54
N VAL A 136 -16.79 1.24 15.99
CA VAL A 136 -17.53 2.44 16.34
C VAL A 136 -17.01 3.63 15.53
N PRO A 137 -17.83 4.65 15.24
CA PRO A 137 -17.34 5.87 14.61
C PRO A 137 -16.20 6.46 15.44
N THR A 138 -15.13 6.92 14.80
CA THR A 138 -13.97 7.49 15.54
C THR A 138 -14.42 8.63 16.48
N ARG A 139 -15.43 9.40 16.06
CA ARG A 139 -16.02 10.50 16.85
C ARG A 139 -16.77 10.05 18.11
N ALA A 140 -17.05 8.76 18.28
CA ALA A 140 -17.71 8.18 19.45
C ALA A 140 -16.73 7.90 20.60
N VAL A 141 -15.42 7.97 20.34
CA VAL A 141 -14.38 7.68 21.32
C VAL A 141 -13.71 8.98 21.75
N ASN A 142 -13.58 9.17 23.06
CA ASN A 142 -12.92 10.32 23.65
C ASN A 142 -11.66 9.87 24.41
N TYR A 143 -10.53 10.53 24.17
CA TYR A 143 -9.28 10.24 24.88
C TYR A 143 -9.15 11.16 26.09
N VAL A 144 -9.28 10.61 27.28
CA VAL A 144 -9.30 11.38 28.55
C VAL A 144 -8.36 10.72 29.56
N LEU A 145 -7.46 11.51 30.14
CA LEU A 145 -6.54 11.09 31.20
C LEU A 145 -5.70 9.83 30.86
N GLY A 146 -5.32 9.67 29.60
CA GLY A 146 -4.50 8.52 29.16
C GLY A 146 -5.28 7.28 28.73
N SER A 147 -6.61 7.32 28.78
CA SER A 147 -7.48 6.19 28.43
C SER A 147 -8.45 6.58 27.30
N ASN A 148 -8.78 5.62 26.41
CA ASN A 148 -9.85 5.78 25.43
C ASN A 148 -11.17 5.41 26.09
N LYS A 149 -12.16 6.29 26.05
CA LYS A 149 -13.49 6.06 26.63
C LYS A 149 -14.59 6.18 25.59
N ALA A 150 -15.56 5.30 25.67
CA ALA A 150 -16.84 5.39 24.97
C ALA A 150 -17.97 5.55 25.99
N TYR A 151 -19.04 6.25 25.61
CA TYR A 151 -20.21 6.45 26.47
C TYR A 151 -21.36 5.59 25.94
N VAL A 152 -21.69 4.54 26.69
CA VAL A 152 -22.76 3.60 26.34
C VAL A 152 -24.08 4.11 26.89
N VAL A 153 -25.12 4.16 26.05
CA VAL A 153 -26.45 4.60 26.46
C VAL A 153 -27.20 3.44 27.10
N SER A 154 -27.66 3.63 28.33
CA SER A 154 -28.54 2.72 29.06
C SER A 154 -29.79 3.48 29.50
N GLY A 155 -30.90 3.25 28.78
CA GLY A 155 -32.15 3.98 28.98
C GLY A 155 -32.02 5.47 28.67
N ASP A 156 -32.24 6.32 29.66
CA ASP A 156 -32.09 7.77 29.59
C ASP A 156 -30.74 8.28 30.13
N THR A 157 -29.80 7.38 30.45
CA THR A 157 -28.49 7.72 31.02
C THR A 157 -27.33 7.15 30.20
N VAL A 158 -26.11 7.64 30.46
CA VAL A 158 -24.88 7.09 29.87
C VAL A 158 -23.92 6.53 30.90
N GLU A 159 -23.19 5.49 30.52
CA GLU A 159 -22.09 4.92 31.28
C GLU A 159 -20.77 5.14 30.52
N ALA A 160 -19.78 5.77 31.16
CA ALA A 160 -18.44 5.89 30.58
C ALA A 160 -17.69 4.57 30.76
N ARG A 161 -17.29 3.95 29.64
CA ARG A 161 -16.56 2.68 29.63
C ARG A 161 -15.22 2.86 28.93
N GLU A 162 -14.16 2.36 29.54
CA GLU A 162 -12.84 2.32 28.91
C GLU A 162 -12.85 1.28 27.79
N VAL A 163 -12.29 1.65 26.64
CA VAL A 163 -12.27 0.82 25.44
C VAL A 163 -10.86 0.65 24.93
N LYS A 164 -10.55 -0.57 24.48
CA LYS A 164 -9.28 -0.86 23.82
C LYS A 164 -9.50 -0.82 22.33
N LEU A 165 -8.77 0.06 21.64
CA LEU A 165 -8.93 0.27 20.21
C LEU A 165 -7.94 -0.58 19.41
N GLY A 166 -8.39 -1.02 18.23
CA GLY A 166 -7.61 -1.74 17.23
C GLY A 166 -7.31 -0.87 16.01
N ASP A 167 -7.40 -1.47 14.82
CA ASP A 167 -7.12 -0.77 13.58
C ASP A 167 -8.20 0.27 13.23
N ARG A 168 -7.76 1.37 12.60
CA ARG A 168 -8.66 2.42 12.13
C ARG A 168 -9.07 2.15 10.69
N ILE A 169 -10.37 2.15 10.43
CA ILE A 169 -10.97 1.75 9.15
C ILE A 169 -11.81 2.91 8.65
N GLU A 170 -11.25 3.69 7.74
CA GLU A 170 -11.88 4.89 7.19
C GLU A 170 -12.33 5.90 8.27
N GLN A 171 -13.63 5.97 8.56
CA GLN A 171 -14.21 6.85 9.58
C GLN A 171 -14.46 6.13 10.93
N ASP A 172 -14.27 4.82 10.96
CA ASP A 172 -14.48 3.98 12.14
C ASP A 172 -13.16 3.54 12.77
N VAL A 173 -13.27 3.03 13.99
CA VAL A 173 -12.19 2.38 14.71
C VAL A 173 -12.67 1.05 15.27
N GLU A 174 -11.84 0.03 15.11
CA GLU A 174 -12.06 -1.29 15.71
C GLU A 174 -11.99 -1.18 17.24
N VAL A 175 -12.93 -1.85 17.92
CA VAL A 175 -12.96 -1.97 19.38
C VAL A 175 -12.66 -3.42 19.73
N LEU A 176 -11.53 -3.63 20.38
CA LEU A 176 -11.03 -4.94 20.79
C LEU A 176 -11.65 -5.39 22.12
N GLU A 177 -11.82 -4.46 23.06
CA GLU A 177 -12.33 -4.73 24.39
C GLU A 177 -13.15 -3.52 24.89
N GLY A 178 -14.09 -3.77 25.79
CA GLY A 178 -14.83 -2.71 26.49
C GLY A 178 -16.17 -2.32 25.89
N LEU A 179 -16.66 -2.97 24.84
CA LEU A 179 -18.05 -2.82 24.36
C LEU A 179 -18.61 -4.20 23.98
N GLN A 180 -19.93 -4.28 23.82
CA GLN A 180 -20.64 -5.46 23.35
C GLN A 180 -21.44 -5.16 22.08
N GLU A 181 -21.66 -6.19 21.27
CA GLU A 181 -22.46 -6.07 20.04
C GLU A 181 -23.89 -5.61 20.37
N GLY A 182 -24.39 -4.63 19.61
CA GLY A 182 -25.73 -4.07 19.79
C GLY A 182 -25.83 -2.92 20.80
N GLU A 183 -24.75 -2.59 21.51
CA GLU A 183 -24.73 -1.42 22.41
C GLU A 183 -24.79 -0.10 21.62
N ILE A 184 -25.56 0.86 22.14
CA ILE A 184 -25.68 2.19 21.56
C ILE A 184 -24.65 3.10 22.20
N VAL A 185 -23.76 3.68 21.40
CA VAL A 185 -22.74 4.63 21.87
C VAL A 185 -23.10 6.06 21.48
N ALA A 186 -22.82 7.00 22.37
CA ALA A 186 -22.96 8.43 22.07
C ALA A 186 -21.89 8.87 21.05
N THR A 187 -22.27 9.73 20.09
CA THR A 187 -21.36 10.24 19.05
C THR A 187 -21.14 11.76 19.11
N THR A 188 -21.87 12.45 19.98
CA THR A 188 -21.89 13.92 20.09
C THR A 188 -21.91 14.33 21.56
N GLY A 189 -21.44 15.55 21.86
CA GLY A 189 -21.49 16.09 23.23
C GLY A 189 -20.59 15.40 24.25
N LEU A 190 -19.69 14.50 23.82
CA LEU A 190 -18.90 13.62 24.70
C LEU A 190 -18.10 14.35 25.79
N ALA A 191 -17.58 15.54 25.49
CA ALA A 191 -16.82 16.34 26.45
C ALA A 191 -17.64 16.85 27.65
N ARG A 192 -18.98 16.76 27.57
CA ARG A 192 -19.91 17.18 28.63
C ARG A 192 -20.59 16.00 29.33
N LEU A 193 -20.24 14.77 28.95
CA LEU A 193 -20.84 13.57 29.49
C LEU A 193 -19.97 13.01 30.62
N ASP A 194 -20.62 12.72 31.73
CA ASP A 194 -20.10 11.91 32.82
C ASP A 194 -21.01 10.69 33.03
N THR A 195 -20.52 9.66 33.70
CA THR A 195 -21.34 8.49 34.05
C THR A 195 -22.58 8.91 34.84
N GLY A 196 -23.75 8.46 34.41
CA GLY A 196 -25.06 8.81 34.98
C GLY A 196 -25.69 10.08 34.39
N ALA A 197 -25.03 10.77 33.46
CA ALA A 197 -25.61 11.94 32.80
C ALA A 197 -26.87 11.56 32.01
N LYS A 198 -27.94 12.34 32.17
CA LYS A 198 -29.17 12.14 31.39
C LYS A 198 -28.96 12.57 29.94
N VAL A 199 -29.35 11.71 29.02
CA VAL A 199 -29.23 11.96 27.58
C VAL A 199 -30.56 11.74 26.88
N ARG A 200 -30.74 12.49 25.78
CA ARG A 200 -31.82 12.25 24.83
C ARG A 200 -31.20 11.67 23.56
N VAL A 201 -31.60 10.46 23.20
CA VAL A 201 -31.08 9.81 22.00
C VAL A 201 -31.78 10.40 20.77
N GLU A 202 -31.02 11.12 19.94
CA GLU A 202 -31.41 11.43 18.56
C GLU A 202 -30.72 10.43 17.63
N ARG A 203 -31.48 9.51 17.05
CA ARG A 203 -30.93 8.56 16.07
C ARG A 203 -30.58 9.32 14.79
N GLY A 204 -29.31 9.66 14.64
CA GLY A 204 -28.78 10.10 13.35
C GLY A 204 -28.72 8.92 12.39
N GLU A 205 -29.42 9.01 11.27
CA GLU A 205 -29.35 7.99 10.22
C GLU A 205 -27.91 7.85 9.72
N ARG A 206 -27.34 6.65 9.86
CA ARG A 206 -26.11 6.27 9.17
C ARG A 206 -26.53 5.84 7.77
N LYS A 207 -26.29 6.68 6.75
CA LYS A 207 -26.30 6.21 5.36
C LYS A 207 -25.13 5.23 5.22
N ALA A 208 -25.44 3.96 5.04
CA ALA A 208 -24.47 2.97 4.60
C ALA A 208 -24.15 3.29 3.14
N GLU A 209 -22.88 3.57 2.85
CA GLU A 209 -22.34 3.66 1.50
C GLU A 209 -21.21 2.63 1.38
#